data_AF-A0A2D0I786-F1
#
_entry.id   AF-A0A2D0I786-F1
#
_cell.length_a   1.000
_cell.length_b   1.000
_cell.length_c   1.000
_cell.angle_alpha   90.00
_cell.angle_beta   90.00
_cell.angle_gamma   90.00
#
_symmetry.space_group_name_H-M   'P 1'
#
loop_
_entity.id
_entity.type
_entity.pdbx_description
1 polymer ?
#
loop_
_entity_poly.entity_id
_entity_poly.type
_entity_poly.pdbx_seq_one_letter_code
_entity_poly.pdbx_strand_id
1 'polypeptide(L)'
;MRKILIVDDDKNNRLAIKLNIIKHPDIAILEAKDGKEAVEICESERVDIIFMDIMMPVMDGVEATTIIKKNHPSIMVVAISAMDDDMHKSLMLKAGAEDYITKPFHPDVLKKRLVNYLRLIVSRSSQDIHLSRINLFKEPVYDRRVSFKILRETSLALFWEEYLLSERYGNMTLLCDAVRSIYDVGLELLASGHHFNIHCEENEKSLLFTLESNRIIDLPKVNTILEREFVQGEYRLADNILSCRTHIEEKKGEIKSSDPLANSVEPVKTGTGSSQVHRKISAQEYLKGFEDDLFDRREEFEKAYEKLDSLIFNISKNNNYELLHSIGSVTSELAQQIERLFEFHLLAQAVVSLGESFESLELESLDEHKKTLIIGFLNGFLTDFDCWIREIFIDMSADDIHYLDDSLISSFSQITALIQTTKKEENEEMEMLFF
;
A
#
# COMPACT_ATOMS: atom_id res chain seq x y z
N MET A 1 34.38 3.31 11.26
CA MET A 1 34.93 3.07 9.91
C MET A 1 33.79 2.56 9.04
N ARG A 2 33.51 3.21 7.92
CA ARG A 2 32.46 2.80 6.97
C ARG A 2 32.99 1.72 6.04
N LYS A 3 32.15 0.77 5.63
CA LYS A 3 32.54 -0.32 4.72
C LYS A 3 31.84 -0.16 3.38
N ILE A 4 32.62 -0.15 2.30
CA ILE A 4 32.13 -0.06 0.92
C ILE A 4 32.49 -1.35 0.20
N LEU A 5 31.49 -1.99 -0.39
CA LEU A 5 31.67 -3.16 -1.23
C LEU A 5 31.67 -2.75 -2.70
N ILE A 6 32.66 -3.19 -3.46
CA ILE A 6 32.73 -3.00 -4.92
C ILE A 6 32.51 -4.34 -5.58
N VAL A 7 31.48 -4.44 -6.41
CA VAL A 7 31.06 -5.68 -7.07
C VAL A 7 31.10 -5.48 -8.57
N ASP A 8 31.96 -6.24 -9.25
CA ASP A 8 32.14 -6.21 -10.70
C ASP A 8 32.93 -7.47 -11.07
N ASP A 9 32.66 -8.12 -12.19
CA ASP A 9 33.39 -9.33 -12.58
C ASP A 9 34.82 -9.02 -13.07
N ASP A 10 35.01 -7.84 -13.68
CA ASP A 10 36.33 -7.36 -14.12
C ASP A 10 37.11 -6.74 -12.96
N LYS A 11 38.26 -7.36 -12.64
CA LYS A 11 39.20 -6.88 -11.63
C LYS A 11 39.71 -5.45 -11.91
N ASN A 12 39.84 -5.04 -13.17
CA ASN A 12 40.28 -3.70 -13.55
C ASN A 12 39.23 -2.63 -13.21
N ASN A 13 37.95 -2.95 -13.41
CA ASN A 13 36.86 -2.06 -13.00
C ASN A 13 36.83 -1.89 -11.48
N ARG A 14 36.93 -3.00 -10.73
CA ARG A 14 37.03 -2.95 -9.27
C ARG A 14 38.20 -2.10 -8.81
N LEU A 15 39.37 -2.28 -9.42
CA LEU A 15 40.57 -1.49 -9.12
C LEU A 15 40.37 0.00 -9.43
N ALA A 16 39.74 0.35 -10.56
CA ALA A 16 39.48 1.73 -10.93
C ALA A 16 38.56 2.45 -9.92
N ILE A 17 37.49 1.79 -9.48
CA ILE A 17 36.60 2.31 -8.43
C ILE A 17 37.38 2.44 -7.12
N LYS A 18 38.08 1.37 -6.71
CA LYS A 18 38.87 1.33 -5.46
C LYS A 18 39.88 2.47 -5.35
N LEU A 19 40.67 2.72 -6.40
CA LEU A 19 41.68 3.79 -6.42
C LEU A 19 41.08 5.19 -6.24
N ASN A 20 39.82 5.38 -6.63
CA ASN A 20 39.11 6.65 -6.47
C ASN A 20 38.46 6.81 -5.09
N ILE A 21 38.25 5.72 -4.34
CA ILE A 21 37.61 5.71 -3.02
C ILE A 21 38.64 5.63 -1.87
N ILE A 22 39.74 4.89 -2.05
CA ILE A 22 40.69 4.53 -0.98
C ILE A 22 41.39 5.72 -0.30
N LYS A 23 41.27 6.94 -0.86
CA LYS A 23 41.85 8.17 -0.29
C LYS A 23 41.07 8.72 0.90
N HIS A 24 39.93 8.12 1.27
CA HIS A 24 39.17 8.50 2.45
C HIS A 24 39.64 7.71 3.69
N PRO A 25 40.13 8.39 4.75
CA PRO A 25 40.82 7.73 5.88
C PRO A 25 39.93 6.79 6.71
N ASP A 26 38.61 6.96 6.65
CA ASP A 26 37.65 6.21 7.48
C ASP A 26 36.82 5.18 6.67
N ILE A 27 37.30 4.79 5.49
CA ILE A 27 36.63 3.82 4.61
C ILE A 27 37.46 2.53 4.49
N ALA A 28 36.82 1.40 4.79
CA ALA A 28 37.31 0.08 4.42
C ALA A 28 36.62 -0.39 3.13
N ILE A 29 37.39 -0.99 2.22
CA ILE A 29 36.91 -1.47 0.93
C ILE A 29 36.90 -2.99 0.93
N LEU A 30 35.76 -3.56 0.59
CA LEU A 30 35.54 -4.97 0.27
C LEU A 30 35.35 -5.11 -1.24
N GLU A 31 35.64 -6.28 -1.78
CA GLU A 31 35.48 -6.58 -3.20
C GLU A 31 34.76 -7.91 -3.35
N ALA A 32 33.88 -8.00 -4.36
CA ALA A 32 33.25 -9.24 -4.81
C ALA A 32 33.30 -9.30 -6.34
N LYS A 33 33.39 -10.50 -6.90
CA LYS A 33 33.50 -10.70 -8.36
C LYS A 33 32.18 -11.07 -9.05
N ASP A 34 31.12 -11.30 -8.28
CA ASP A 34 29.79 -11.64 -8.78
C ASP A 34 28.73 -11.31 -7.71
N GLY A 35 27.45 -11.37 -8.09
CA GLY A 35 26.34 -11.07 -7.20
C GLY A 35 26.24 -12.02 -6.00
N LYS A 36 26.67 -13.28 -6.16
CA LYS A 36 26.59 -14.29 -5.10
C LYS A 36 27.58 -14.00 -3.99
N GLU A 37 28.84 -13.72 -4.34
CA GLU A 37 29.86 -13.30 -3.36
C GLU A 37 29.46 -12.00 -2.67
N ALA A 38 28.79 -11.08 -3.38
CA ALA A 38 28.29 -9.85 -2.77
C ALA A 38 27.22 -10.10 -1.69
N VAL A 39 26.28 -11.02 -1.94
CA VAL A 39 25.27 -11.44 -0.96
C VAL A 39 25.95 -12.08 0.26
N GLU A 40 26.86 -13.04 0.05
CA GLU A 40 27.60 -13.72 1.13
C GLU A 40 28.40 -12.74 2.02
N ILE A 41 29.01 -11.72 1.41
CA ILE A 41 29.68 -10.65 2.15
C ILE A 41 28.68 -9.82 2.97
N CYS A 42 27.52 -9.48 2.42
CA CYS A 42 26.51 -8.71 3.16
C CYS A 42 25.93 -9.47 4.36
N GLU A 43 25.87 -10.80 4.28
CA GLU A 43 25.43 -11.67 5.39
C GLU A 43 26.47 -11.75 6.51
N SER A 44 27.76 -11.69 6.18
CA SER A 44 28.87 -11.87 7.13
C SER A 44 29.47 -10.56 7.65
N GLU A 45 29.34 -9.47 6.90
CA GLU A 45 29.98 -8.19 7.17
C GLU A 45 28.97 -7.03 7.09
N ARG A 46 29.10 -6.06 8.00
CA ARG A 46 28.29 -4.84 7.94
C ARG A 46 28.76 -3.93 6.79
N VAL A 47 28.06 -3.93 5.67
CA VAL A 47 28.32 -3.02 4.53
C VAL A 47 27.44 -1.78 4.62
N ASP A 48 27.97 -0.60 4.29
CA ASP A 48 27.21 0.66 4.25
C ASP A 48 26.79 1.04 2.82
N ILE A 49 27.70 0.86 1.85
CA ILE A 49 27.48 1.20 0.43
C ILE A 49 27.96 0.04 -0.45
N ILE A 50 27.20 -0.28 -1.49
CA ILE A 50 27.60 -1.21 -2.55
C ILE A 50 27.66 -0.45 -3.87
N PHE A 51 28.78 -0.53 -4.57
CA PHE A 51 28.85 -0.22 -6.00
C PHE A 51 28.69 -1.52 -6.78
N MET A 52 27.51 -1.72 -7.36
CA MET A 52 27.09 -2.98 -7.96
C MET A 52 27.10 -2.88 -9.48
N ASP A 53 27.93 -3.65 -10.16
CA ASP A 53 27.80 -3.81 -11.61
C ASP A 53 26.51 -4.55 -11.96
N ILE A 54 25.92 -4.23 -13.10
CA ILE A 54 24.64 -4.80 -13.51
C ILE A 54 24.82 -6.21 -14.08
N MET A 55 25.74 -6.34 -15.02
CA MET A 55 25.89 -7.55 -15.85
C MET A 55 27.09 -8.35 -15.36
N MET A 56 26.82 -9.44 -14.64
CA MET A 56 27.86 -10.32 -14.08
C MET A 56 27.49 -11.79 -14.27
N PRO A 57 28.48 -12.71 -14.33
CA PRO A 57 28.23 -14.14 -14.34
C PRO A 57 27.74 -14.63 -12.97
N VAL A 58 27.22 -15.86 -12.93
CA VAL A 58 26.73 -16.57 -11.73
C VAL A 58 25.45 -15.99 -11.14
N MET A 59 25.45 -14.72 -10.77
CA MET A 59 24.30 -13.96 -10.27
C MET A 59 24.48 -12.52 -10.71
N ASP A 60 23.47 -11.98 -11.40
CA ASP A 60 23.50 -10.61 -11.90
C ASP A 60 23.26 -9.59 -10.78
N GLY A 61 23.53 -8.31 -11.08
CA GLY A 61 23.40 -7.23 -10.12
C GLY A 61 21.96 -6.96 -9.69
N VAL A 62 20.97 -7.26 -10.54
CA VAL A 62 19.54 -7.02 -10.26
C VAL A 62 19.04 -8.04 -9.23
N GLU A 63 19.36 -9.32 -9.45
CA GLU A 63 19.04 -10.41 -8.53
C GLU A 63 19.73 -10.20 -7.18
N ALA A 64 21.04 -9.91 -7.19
CA ALA A 64 21.79 -9.64 -5.97
C ALA A 64 21.23 -8.44 -5.19
N THR A 65 20.90 -7.35 -5.89
CA THR A 65 20.30 -6.16 -5.26
C THR A 65 18.96 -6.49 -4.61
N THR A 66 18.11 -7.26 -5.28
CA THR A 66 16.81 -7.68 -4.76
C THR A 66 16.97 -8.46 -3.44
N ILE A 67 17.90 -9.42 -3.40
CA ILE A 67 18.18 -10.23 -2.20
C ILE A 67 18.76 -9.34 -1.07
N ILE A 68 19.75 -8.51 -1.39
CA ILE A 68 20.41 -7.65 -0.41
C ILE A 68 19.43 -6.65 0.19
N LYS A 69 18.60 -5.98 -0.62
CA LYS A 69 17.62 -5.00 -0.11
C LYS A 69 16.52 -5.67 0.72
N LYS A 70 16.16 -6.91 0.41
CA LYS A 70 15.21 -7.69 1.23
C LYS A 70 15.78 -8.01 2.61
N ASN A 71 17.03 -8.43 2.70
CA ASN A 71 17.66 -8.85 3.98
C ASN A 71 18.27 -7.68 4.76
N HIS A 72 18.74 -6.65 4.05
CA HIS A 72 19.48 -5.51 4.59
C HIS A 72 18.99 -4.19 3.95
N PRO A 73 17.76 -3.75 4.25
CA PRO A 73 17.13 -2.60 3.58
C PRO A 73 17.86 -1.26 3.78
N SER A 74 18.71 -1.16 4.80
CA SER A 74 19.48 0.05 5.12
C SER A 74 20.76 0.21 4.28
N ILE A 75 21.23 -0.83 3.60
CA ILE A 75 22.42 -0.76 2.73
C ILE A 75 22.07 0.06 1.48
N MET A 76 22.91 1.05 1.17
CA MET A 76 22.78 1.85 -0.05
C MET A 76 23.42 1.10 -1.21
N VAL A 77 22.63 0.77 -2.23
CA VAL A 77 23.13 0.16 -3.47
C VAL A 77 23.17 1.20 -4.57
N VAL A 78 24.33 1.37 -5.19
CA VAL A 78 24.55 2.25 -6.34
C VAL A 78 24.92 1.39 -7.53
N ALA A 79 24.06 1.38 -8.55
CA ALA A 79 24.31 0.62 -9.77
C ALA A 79 25.45 1.25 -10.57
N ILE A 80 26.31 0.43 -11.15
CA ILE A 80 27.32 0.86 -12.12
C ILE A 80 26.92 0.24 -13.46
N SER A 81 26.63 1.06 -14.47
CA SER A 81 26.11 0.57 -15.77
C SER A 81 26.97 1.04 -16.94
N ALA A 82 26.83 0.39 -18.09
CA ALA A 82 27.25 1.00 -19.35
C ALA A 82 26.36 2.21 -19.70
N MET A 83 26.86 3.10 -20.56
CA MET A 83 26.17 4.36 -20.91
C MET A 83 24.80 4.11 -21.59
N ASP A 84 24.71 3.08 -22.43
CA ASP A 84 23.58 2.72 -23.30
C ASP A 84 22.56 1.76 -22.65
N ASP A 85 22.66 1.52 -21.34
CA ASP A 85 21.87 0.50 -20.65
C ASP A 85 20.69 1.06 -19.84
N ASP A 86 19.73 1.73 -20.50
CA ASP A 86 18.59 2.34 -19.82
C ASP A 86 17.59 1.32 -19.25
N MET A 87 17.45 0.17 -19.92
CA MET A 87 16.58 -0.90 -19.46
C MET A 87 17.06 -1.47 -18.13
N HIS A 88 18.34 -1.86 -18.01
CA HIS A 88 18.81 -2.42 -16.75
C HIS A 88 19.00 -1.36 -15.65
N LYS A 89 19.24 -0.09 -15.99
CA LYS A 89 19.14 1.01 -14.99
C LYS A 89 17.76 1.03 -14.33
N SER A 90 16.69 0.93 -15.13
CA SER A 90 15.31 0.87 -14.62
C SER A 90 15.09 -0.37 -13.74
N LEU A 91 15.58 -1.53 -14.16
CA LEU A 91 15.49 -2.76 -13.37
C LEU A 91 16.24 -2.67 -12.03
N MET A 92 17.44 -2.09 -12.01
CA MET A 92 18.21 -1.88 -10.77
C MET A 92 17.48 -0.95 -9.80
N LEU A 93 16.91 0.15 -10.28
CA LEU A 93 16.12 1.06 -9.44
C LEU A 93 14.88 0.34 -8.88
N LYS A 94 14.19 -0.46 -9.69
CA LYS A 94 13.06 -1.30 -9.24
C LYS A 94 13.48 -2.35 -8.20
N ALA A 95 14.69 -2.91 -8.31
CA ALA A 95 15.26 -3.84 -7.33
C ALA A 95 15.66 -3.15 -6.01
N GLY A 96 15.61 -1.82 -5.93
CA GLY A 96 15.90 -1.03 -4.73
C GLY A 96 17.26 -0.38 -4.69
N ALA A 97 17.95 -0.26 -5.84
CA ALA A 97 19.10 0.63 -5.98
C ALA A 97 18.68 2.10 -5.83
N GLU A 98 19.53 2.90 -5.20
CA GLU A 98 19.21 4.28 -4.83
C GLU A 98 19.79 5.32 -5.81
N ASP A 99 20.79 4.92 -6.59
CA ASP A 99 21.39 5.73 -7.65
C ASP A 99 22.11 4.83 -8.66
N TYR A 100 22.54 5.41 -9.79
CA TYR A 100 23.37 4.73 -10.79
C TYR A 100 24.48 5.66 -11.31
N ILE A 101 25.63 5.07 -11.67
CA ILE A 101 26.77 5.77 -12.26
C ILE A 101 27.12 5.07 -13.58
N THR A 102 27.17 5.83 -14.67
CA THR A 102 27.53 5.31 -15.99
C THR A 102 29.04 5.17 -16.16
N LYS A 103 29.47 4.05 -16.73
CA LYS A 103 30.82 3.80 -17.24
C LYS A 103 30.92 4.35 -18.68
N PRO A 104 32.05 4.99 -19.05
CA PRO A 104 33.14 5.41 -18.17
C PRO A 104 32.74 6.62 -17.31
N PHE A 105 33.09 6.61 -16.02
CA PHE A 105 32.79 7.73 -15.11
C PHE A 105 34.01 8.63 -14.92
N HIS A 106 33.76 9.93 -14.75
CA HIS A 106 34.80 10.87 -14.34
C HIS A 106 35.12 10.68 -12.85
N PRO A 107 36.40 10.54 -12.46
CA PRO A 107 36.84 10.36 -11.06
C PRO A 107 36.20 11.33 -10.05
N ASP A 108 36.08 12.61 -10.44
CA ASP A 108 35.52 13.64 -9.56
C ASP A 108 34.01 13.50 -9.35
N VAL A 109 33.29 12.92 -10.32
CA VAL A 109 31.86 12.64 -10.18
C VAL A 109 31.65 11.55 -9.13
N LEU A 110 32.40 10.44 -9.23
CA LEU A 110 32.34 9.35 -8.26
C LEU A 110 32.66 9.83 -6.84
N LYS A 111 33.73 10.63 -6.66
CA LYS A 111 34.11 11.18 -5.35
C LYS A 111 33.04 12.10 -4.76
N LYS A 112 32.49 13.02 -5.57
CA LYS A 112 31.42 13.93 -5.12
C LYS A 112 30.17 13.15 -4.71
N ARG A 113 29.76 12.18 -5.52
CA ARG A 113 28.63 11.30 -5.22
C ARG A 113 28.86 10.50 -3.94
N LEU A 114 30.04 9.91 -3.77
CA LEU A 114 30.41 9.21 -2.54
C LEU A 114 30.30 10.10 -1.29
N VAL A 115 30.78 11.34 -1.35
CA VAL A 115 30.65 12.28 -0.22
C VAL A 115 29.17 12.54 0.11
N ASN A 116 28.31 12.67 -0.90
CA ASN A 116 26.86 12.84 -0.70
C ASN A 116 26.24 11.58 -0.08
N TYR A 117 26.57 10.39 -0.58
CA TYR A 117 26.09 9.12 -0.04
C TYR A 117 26.46 8.95 1.44
N LEU A 118 27.71 9.22 1.80
CA LEU A 118 28.16 9.14 3.19
C LEU A 118 27.41 10.11 4.11
N ARG A 119 27.13 11.34 3.63
CA ARG A 119 26.30 12.31 4.37
C ARG A 119 24.87 11.82 4.54
N LEU A 120 24.27 11.26 3.49
CA LEU A 120 22.92 10.70 3.54
C LEU A 120 22.83 9.55 4.56
N ILE A 121 23.79 8.64 4.58
CA ILE A 121 23.81 7.51 5.54
C ILE A 121 23.94 8.02 6.98
N VAL A 122 24.77 9.04 7.24
CA VAL A 122 24.86 9.67 8.57
C VAL A 122 23.54 10.36 8.94
N SER A 123 22.92 11.06 8.00
CA SER A 123 21.65 11.78 8.23
C SER A 123 20.49 10.81 8.49
N ARG A 124 20.45 9.66 7.81
CA ARG A 124 19.49 8.57 8.08
C ARG A 124 19.59 8.01 9.49
N SER A 125 20.75 8.17 10.13
CA SER A 125 20.99 7.73 11.52
C SER A 125 20.57 8.77 12.56
N SER A 126 20.20 9.98 12.11
CA SER A 126 19.89 11.12 12.97
C SER A 126 18.37 11.38 12.91
N GLN A 127 17.62 10.85 13.88
CA GLN A 127 16.24 11.28 14.09
C GLN A 127 16.29 12.55 14.94
N ASP A 128 16.35 13.70 14.28
CA ASP A 128 16.19 14.98 14.98
C ASP A 128 14.75 15.05 15.52
N ILE A 129 14.62 14.99 16.84
CA ILE A 129 13.34 15.05 17.55
C ILE A 129 12.93 16.52 17.69
N HIS A 130 11.77 16.87 17.14
CA HIS A 130 11.24 18.21 17.24
C HIS A 130 10.35 18.37 18.48
N LEU A 131 10.54 19.45 19.25
CA LEU A 131 9.76 19.72 20.46
C LEU A 131 8.47 20.52 20.19
N SER A 132 8.36 21.20 19.04
CA SER A 132 7.10 21.82 18.62
C SER A 132 6.19 20.75 18.02
N ARG A 133 5.13 20.45 18.77
CA ARG A 133 4.19 19.36 18.52
C ARG A 133 2.79 19.92 18.58
N ILE A 134 1.96 19.53 17.63
CA ILE A 134 0.56 19.94 17.59
C ILE A 134 -0.30 18.91 18.33
N ASN A 135 0.12 17.64 18.31
CA ASN A 135 -0.61 16.58 19.00
C ASN A 135 -0.86 16.86 20.49
N LEU A 136 -2.08 16.60 20.94
CA LEU A 136 -2.51 16.75 22.34
C LEU A 136 -1.89 15.69 23.27
N PHE A 137 -1.24 14.66 22.71
CA PHE A 137 -0.49 13.66 23.45
C PHE A 137 0.79 14.21 24.06
N LYS A 138 1.29 15.34 23.51
CA LYS A 138 2.54 15.99 23.87
C LYS A 138 3.74 15.07 23.68
N GLU A 139 3.67 14.16 22.72
CA GLU A 139 4.76 13.24 22.40
C GLU A 139 5.83 13.87 21.52
N PRO A 140 7.10 13.48 21.69
CA PRO A 140 8.14 13.83 20.74
C PRO A 140 7.83 13.21 19.38
N VAL A 141 8.04 13.98 18.33
CA VAL A 141 7.83 13.57 16.93
C VAL A 141 9.06 13.93 16.11
N TYR A 142 9.23 13.27 14.97
CA TYR A 142 10.28 13.64 14.01
C TYR A 142 10.02 15.06 13.48
N ASP A 143 11.05 15.69 12.91
CA ASP A 143 10.96 17.02 12.28
C ASP A 143 10.13 17.03 10.97
N ARG A 144 9.49 15.91 10.64
CA ARG A 144 8.62 15.77 9.49
C ARG A 144 7.16 15.88 9.93
N ARG A 145 6.44 16.82 9.31
CA ARG A 145 5.00 16.98 9.45
C ARG A 145 4.36 17.13 8.08
N VAL A 146 3.29 16.38 7.84
CA VAL A 146 2.39 16.62 6.69
C VAL A 146 1.19 17.40 7.22
N SER A 147 0.69 18.39 6.46
CA SER A 147 -0.46 19.17 6.88
C SER A 147 -1.39 19.42 5.72
N PHE A 148 -2.65 19.03 5.90
CA PHE A 148 -3.72 19.25 4.93
C PHE A 148 -4.54 20.43 5.39
N LYS A 149 -4.69 21.42 4.50
CA LYS A 149 -5.60 22.54 4.73
C LYS A 149 -6.95 22.20 4.13
N ILE A 150 -7.95 22.02 4.97
CA ILE A 150 -9.26 21.53 4.55
C ILE A 150 -10.22 22.71 4.39
N LEU A 151 -10.58 22.97 3.14
CA LEU A 151 -11.52 24.03 2.75
C LEU A 151 -12.81 23.48 2.13
N ARG A 152 -12.79 22.22 1.72
CA ARG A 152 -13.86 21.51 1.00
C ARG A 152 -13.59 20.01 1.06
N GLU A 153 -14.60 19.22 0.74
CA GLU A 153 -14.55 17.75 0.80
C GLU A 153 -13.43 17.18 -0.07
N THR A 154 -13.17 17.73 -1.26
CA THR A 154 -12.06 17.26 -2.11
C THR A 154 -10.68 17.42 -1.47
N SER A 155 -10.49 18.43 -0.60
CA SER A 155 -9.23 18.57 0.14
C SER A 155 -9.13 17.58 1.30
N LEU A 156 -10.27 17.14 1.83
CA LEU A 156 -10.37 16.12 2.86
C LEU A 156 -10.16 14.71 2.29
N ALA A 157 -10.64 14.46 1.07
CA ALA A 157 -10.39 13.23 0.31
C ALA A 157 -8.89 12.98 0.09
N LEU A 158 -8.12 14.02 -0.22
CA LEU A 158 -6.65 13.90 -0.36
C LEU A 158 -5.96 13.41 0.92
N PHE A 159 -6.48 13.77 2.11
CA PHE A 159 -5.96 13.25 3.38
C PHE A 159 -6.25 11.75 3.50
N TRP A 160 -7.47 11.34 3.15
CA TRP A 160 -7.87 9.95 3.16
C TRP A 160 -7.00 9.11 2.21
N GLU A 161 -6.89 9.54 0.95
CA GLU A 161 -6.08 8.86 -0.08
C GLU A 161 -4.62 8.71 0.37
N GLU A 162 -3.98 9.79 0.83
CA GLU A 162 -2.54 9.76 1.20
C GLU A 162 -2.23 8.77 2.33
N TYR A 163 -3.15 8.55 3.28
CA TYR A 163 -2.88 7.75 4.48
C TYR A 163 -3.54 6.37 4.48
N LEU A 164 -4.66 6.19 3.76
CA LEU A 164 -5.34 4.90 3.66
C LEU A 164 -4.78 4.05 2.53
N LEU A 165 -4.31 4.67 1.43
CA LEU A 165 -3.70 3.99 0.28
C LEU A 165 -2.17 3.94 0.37
N SER A 166 -1.58 4.45 1.45
CA SER A 166 -0.13 4.45 1.63
C SER A 166 0.40 3.04 1.89
N GLU A 167 1.16 2.49 0.94
CA GLU A 167 1.96 1.27 1.19
C GLU A 167 2.97 1.45 2.33
N ARG A 168 3.25 2.70 2.75
CA ARG A 168 4.28 3.03 3.75
C ARG A 168 4.00 2.40 5.11
N TYR A 169 2.74 2.29 5.52
CA TYR A 169 2.38 1.91 6.89
C TYR A 169 1.72 0.51 6.98
N GLY A 170 1.57 -0.20 5.85
CA GLY A 170 0.99 -1.55 5.79
C GLY A 170 -0.48 -1.61 6.20
N ASN A 171 -1.03 -2.83 6.29
CA ASN A 171 -2.41 -3.08 6.73
C ASN A 171 -2.55 -2.91 8.25
N MET A 172 -2.52 -1.66 8.72
CA MET A 172 -2.71 -1.33 10.12
C MET A 172 -4.18 -0.99 10.37
N THR A 173 -4.95 -1.90 10.97
CA THR A 173 -6.40 -1.70 11.22
C THR A 173 -6.67 -0.40 11.98
N LEU A 174 -5.86 -0.10 13.01
CA LEU A 174 -5.97 1.13 13.79
C LEU A 174 -5.64 2.40 12.98
N LEU A 175 -4.83 2.30 11.92
CA LEU A 175 -4.59 3.43 11.01
C LEU A 175 -5.87 3.79 10.26
N CYS A 176 -6.53 2.77 9.70
CA CYS A 176 -7.78 2.96 8.98
C CYS A 176 -8.84 3.58 9.88
N ASP A 177 -8.95 3.12 11.13
CA ASP A 177 -9.92 3.63 12.10
C ASP A 177 -9.64 5.10 12.48
N ALA A 178 -8.36 5.47 12.66
CA ALA A 178 -7.99 6.85 12.93
C ALA A 178 -8.24 7.79 11.74
N VAL A 179 -7.90 7.33 10.53
CA VAL A 179 -8.13 8.08 9.29
C VAL A 179 -9.63 8.29 9.08
N ARG A 180 -10.44 7.23 9.23
CA ARG A 180 -11.91 7.28 9.17
C ARG A 180 -12.50 8.27 10.14
N SER A 181 -12.12 8.15 11.41
CA SER A 181 -12.62 9.01 12.46
C SER A 181 -12.31 10.49 12.22
N ILE A 182 -11.08 10.80 11.80
CA ILE A 182 -10.68 12.18 11.46
C ILE A 182 -11.43 12.68 10.23
N TYR A 183 -11.64 11.82 9.24
CA TYR A 183 -12.38 12.15 8.02
C TYR A 183 -13.85 12.46 8.31
N ASP A 184 -14.53 11.62 9.08
CA ASP A 184 -15.95 11.81 9.42
C ASP A 184 -16.19 13.05 10.29
N VAL A 185 -15.31 13.30 11.27
CA VAL A 185 -15.33 14.56 12.02
C VAL A 185 -15.09 15.75 11.08
N GLY A 186 -14.21 15.59 10.09
CA GLY A 186 -13.95 16.59 9.07
C GLY A 186 -15.17 16.90 8.19
N LEU A 187 -15.92 15.88 7.76
CA LEU A 187 -17.16 16.04 7.00
C LEU A 187 -18.21 16.83 7.79
N GLU A 188 -18.40 16.51 9.07
CA GLU A 188 -19.34 17.23 9.94
C GLU A 188 -18.96 18.72 10.11
N LEU A 189 -17.66 19.01 10.24
CA LEU A 189 -17.16 20.36 10.30
C LEU A 189 -17.38 21.11 8.98
N LEU A 190 -17.15 20.48 7.83
CA LEU A 190 -17.43 21.06 6.51
C LEU A 190 -18.92 21.33 6.30
N ALA A 191 -19.78 20.39 6.69
CA ALA A 191 -21.24 20.54 6.62
C ALA A 191 -21.73 21.73 7.47
N SER A 192 -21.02 22.02 8.57
CA SER A 192 -21.24 23.19 9.42
C SER A 192 -20.59 24.47 8.90
N GLY A 193 -19.95 24.44 7.72
CA GLY A 193 -19.28 25.58 7.10
C GLY A 193 -17.96 25.97 7.75
N HIS A 194 -17.28 25.03 8.41
CA HIS A 194 -16.01 25.26 9.09
C HIS A 194 -14.82 24.78 8.26
N HIS A 195 -13.68 25.45 8.46
CA HIS A 195 -12.41 25.07 7.84
C HIS A 195 -11.45 24.67 8.95
N PHE A 196 -10.58 23.72 8.65
CA PHE A 196 -9.68 23.14 9.62
C PHE A 196 -8.40 22.65 8.93
N ASN A 197 -7.39 22.35 9.72
CA ASN A 197 -6.20 21.67 9.25
C ASN A 197 -6.15 20.26 9.84
N ILE A 198 -5.58 19.32 9.10
CA ILE A 198 -5.19 18.02 9.63
C ILE A 198 -3.67 17.97 9.60
N HIS A 199 -3.07 17.78 10.76
CA HIS A 199 -1.64 17.65 10.95
C HIS A 199 -1.29 16.20 11.23
N CYS A 200 -0.44 15.62 10.40
CA CYS A 200 0.03 14.26 10.55
C CYS A 200 1.50 14.32 11.00
N GLU A 201 1.75 13.83 12.21
CA GLU A 201 3.07 13.75 12.84
C GLU A 201 3.40 12.29 13.11
N GLU A 202 4.69 11.95 13.12
CA GLU A 202 5.13 10.57 13.34
C GLU A 202 6.33 10.51 14.30
N ASN A 203 6.42 9.42 15.06
CA ASN A 203 7.59 9.07 15.86
C ASN A 203 7.94 7.59 15.68
N GLU A 204 8.88 7.06 16.46
CA GLU A 204 9.32 5.65 16.34
C GLU A 204 8.20 4.64 16.55
N LYS A 205 7.17 5.00 17.32
CA LYS A 205 6.16 4.06 17.82
C LYS A 205 4.76 4.38 17.34
N SER A 206 4.52 5.59 16.85
CA SER A 206 3.17 6.06 16.63
C SER A 206 3.05 7.04 15.47
N LEU A 207 1.90 6.99 14.81
CA LEU A 207 1.39 8.04 13.94
C LEU A 207 0.35 8.84 14.72
N LEU A 208 0.41 10.16 14.61
CA LEU A 208 -0.46 11.09 15.30
C LEU A 208 -1.17 11.98 14.29
N PHE A 209 -2.49 11.92 14.29
CA PHE A 209 -3.36 12.72 13.43
C PHE A 209 -4.03 13.78 14.28
N THR A 210 -3.81 15.05 13.99
CA THR A 210 -4.38 16.15 14.76
C THR A 210 -5.18 17.08 13.88
N LEU A 211 -6.50 17.06 14.04
CA LEU A 211 -7.42 18.01 13.43
C LEU A 211 -7.47 19.27 14.30
N GLU A 212 -7.12 20.41 13.71
CA GLU A 212 -7.22 21.74 14.32
C GLU A 212 -8.27 22.56 13.56
N SER A 213 -9.42 22.78 14.19
CA SER A 213 -10.51 23.57 13.65
C SER A 213 -10.38 25.05 13.98
N ASN A 214 -10.89 25.93 13.12
CA ASN A 214 -11.00 27.36 13.44
C ASN A 214 -12.15 27.69 14.41
N ARG A 215 -12.94 26.69 14.83
CA ARG A 215 -14.06 26.79 15.76
C ARG A 215 -14.01 25.66 16.79
N ILE A 216 -14.69 25.86 17.92
CA ILE A 216 -14.86 24.81 18.94
C ILE A 216 -15.58 23.63 18.30
N ILE A 217 -15.05 22.44 18.57
CA ILE A 217 -15.62 21.19 18.06
C ILE A 217 -16.81 20.79 18.95
N ASP A 218 -17.92 20.39 18.32
CA ASP A 218 -19.13 19.97 19.03
C ASP A 218 -18.92 18.58 19.67
N LEU A 219 -18.64 18.58 20.97
CA LEU A 219 -18.21 17.39 21.74
C LEU A 219 -19.14 16.18 21.63
N PRO A 220 -20.49 16.30 21.75
CA PRO A 220 -21.37 15.15 21.68
C PRO A 220 -21.33 14.45 20.32
N LYS A 221 -21.33 15.21 19.22
CA LYS A 221 -21.28 14.66 17.85
C LYS A 221 -19.96 13.94 17.59
N VAL A 222 -18.85 14.55 17.98
CA VAL A 222 -17.53 13.95 17.80
C VAL A 222 -17.34 12.71 18.65
N ASN A 223 -17.83 12.70 19.90
CA ASN A 223 -17.82 11.49 20.71
C ASN A 223 -18.62 10.36 20.06
N THR A 224 -19.79 10.64 19.48
CA THR A 224 -20.57 9.62 18.75
C THR A 224 -19.80 9.02 17.58
N ILE A 225 -19.07 9.83 16.81
CA ILE A 225 -18.24 9.35 15.70
C ILE A 225 -17.08 8.49 16.22
N LEU A 226 -16.37 8.98 17.24
CA LEU A 226 -15.19 8.28 17.80
C LEU A 226 -15.57 6.98 18.52
N GLU A 227 -16.70 6.95 19.21
CA GLU A 227 -17.23 5.73 19.84
C GLU A 227 -17.68 4.69 18.81
N ARG A 228 -18.08 5.12 17.60
CA ARG A 228 -18.45 4.23 16.50
C ARG A 228 -17.22 3.68 15.77
N GLU A 229 -16.25 4.54 15.50
CA GLU A 229 -15.19 4.25 14.51
C GLU A 229 -13.81 4.04 15.10
N PHE A 230 -13.54 4.52 16.32
CA PHE A 230 -12.22 4.46 16.96
C PHE A 230 -12.23 3.67 18.27
N VAL A 231 -12.98 2.58 18.31
CA VAL A 231 -13.27 1.80 19.53
C VAL A 231 -12.02 1.32 20.27
N GLN A 232 -10.96 0.96 19.52
CA GLN A 232 -9.69 0.46 20.08
C GLN A 232 -8.56 1.49 20.06
N GLY A 233 -8.84 2.71 19.60
CA GLY A 233 -7.86 3.76 19.40
C GLY A 233 -7.77 4.75 20.56
N GLU A 234 -6.65 5.47 20.65
CA GLU A 234 -6.47 6.50 21.67
C GLU A 234 -6.64 7.89 21.05
N TYR A 235 -7.59 8.66 21.56
CA TYR A 235 -7.80 10.05 21.14
C TYR A 235 -7.78 11.02 22.32
N ARG A 236 -7.53 12.29 22.02
CA ARG A 236 -7.64 13.43 22.94
C ARG A 236 -8.37 14.56 22.24
N LEU A 237 -9.23 15.24 22.97
CA LEU A 237 -10.03 16.35 22.45
C LEU A 237 -9.91 17.52 23.42
N ALA A 238 -9.58 18.70 22.90
CA ALA A 238 -9.47 19.94 23.66
C ALA A 238 -9.88 21.13 22.80
N ASP A 239 -10.93 21.84 23.20
CA ASP A 239 -11.50 23.02 22.54
C ASP A 239 -11.79 22.79 21.04
N ASN A 240 -10.87 23.21 20.17
CA ASN A 240 -10.95 23.15 18.72
C ASN A 240 -9.99 22.11 18.11
N ILE A 241 -9.37 21.26 18.94
CA ILE A 241 -8.32 20.32 18.53
C ILE A 241 -8.73 18.89 18.90
N LEU A 242 -8.72 17.99 17.92
CA LEU A 242 -8.86 16.54 18.09
C LEU A 242 -7.55 15.87 17.67
N SER A 243 -6.94 15.08 18.54
CA SER A 243 -5.78 14.23 18.20
C SER A 243 -6.13 12.76 18.34
N CYS A 244 -5.88 11.97 17.31
CA CYS A 244 -5.92 10.50 17.33
C CYS A 244 -4.50 9.94 17.23
N ARG A 245 -4.21 8.87 17.97
CA ARG A 245 -2.92 8.18 17.96
C ARG A 245 -3.09 6.73 17.52
N THR A 246 -2.21 6.28 16.64
CA THR A 246 -2.12 4.88 16.22
C THR A 246 -0.71 4.39 16.46
N HIS A 247 -0.56 3.12 16.87
CA HIS A 247 0.73 2.53 17.15
C HIS A 247 1.28 1.87 15.89
N ILE A 248 2.49 2.24 15.48
CA ILE A 248 3.24 1.57 14.43
C ILE A 248 3.69 0.24 15.00
N GLU A 249 3.04 -0.86 14.63
CA GLU A 249 3.55 -2.19 15.01
C GLU A 249 4.94 -2.39 14.38
N GLU A 250 5.96 -2.55 15.21
CA GLU A 250 7.26 -3.03 14.74
C GLU A 250 7.04 -4.37 14.06
N LYS A 251 7.41 -4.50 12.79
CA LYS A 251 7.74 -5.81 12.21
C LYS A 251 8.80 -6.44 13.13
N LYS A 252 8.39 -7.27 14.07
CA LYS A 252 9.29 -8.19 14.75
C LYS A 252 9.87 -9.08 13.67
N GLY A 253 11.09 -8.78 13.25
CA GLY A 253 11.96 -9.78 12.68
C GLY A 253 12.23 -10.83 13.75
N GLU A 254 11.37 -11.85 13.86
CA GLU A 254 11.75 -13.08 14.54
C GLU A 254 12.76 -13.83 13.65
N ILE A 255 14.02 -13.43 13.74
CA ILE A 255 15.12 -14.38 13.57
C ILE A 255 15.23 -15.10 14.91
N LYS A 256 14.51 -16.21 15.06
CA LYS A 256 14.88 -17.23 16.05
C LYS A 256 15.70 -18.30 15.34
N SER A 257 17.00 -18.17 15.52
CA SER A 257 17.95 -19.26 15.35
C SER A 257 17.61 -20.42 16.30
N SER A 258 17.26 -21.58 15.76
CA SER A 258 17.63 -22.89 16.34
C SER A 258 17.17 -24.03 15.44
N ASP A 259 18.12 -24.79 14.92
CA ASP A 259 17.98 -26.19 14.49
C ASP A 259 19.05 -26.98 15.30
N PRO A 260 19.00 -28.32 15.52
CA PRO A 260 18.10 -29.34 14.98
C PRO A 260 17.60 -30.40 15.99
N LEU A 261 16.52 -31.14 15.65
CA LEU A 261 16.31 -32.60 15.90
C LEU A 261 14.83 -33.03 15.79
N ALA A 262 14.52 -33.69 14.66
CA ALA A 262 13.75 -34.93 14.50
C ALA A 262 12.50 -35.19 15.37
N ASN A 263 11.30 -35.20 14.76
CA ASN A 263 10.65 -36.45 14.28
C ASN A 263 9.18 -36.24 13.85
N SER A 264 8.92 -36.59 12.59
CA SER A 264 7.73 -37.27 12.04
C SER A 264 6.33 -36.90 12.56
N VAL A 265 5.60 -36.11 11.77
CA VAL A 265 4.18 -36.38 11.44
C VAL A 265 3.95 -35.90 9.99
N GLU A 266 3.37 -36.74 9.15
CA GLU A 266 3.08 -36.47 7.73
C GLU A 266 2.14 -35.25 7.55
N PRO A 267 2.30 -34.46 6.47
CA PRO A 267 1.43 -33.32 6.21
C PRO A 267 0.09 -33.77 5.62
N VAL A 268 -1.00 -33.42 6.30
CA VAL A 268 -2.33 -33.36 5.70
C VAL A 268 -2.32 -32.21 4.69
N LYS A 269 -2.50 -32.55 3.41
CA LYS A 269 -2.68 -31.58 2.33
C LYS A 269 -4.03 -30.87 2.49
N THR A 270 -4.01 -29.57 2.68
CA THR A 270 -5.11 -28.68 2.29
C THR A 270 -4.55 -27.42 1.65
N GLY A 271 -4.86 -27.25 0.37
CA GLY A 271 -5.05 -26.00 -0.38
C GLY A 271 -4.00 -24.89 -0.25
N THR A 272 -3.20 -24.75 -1.30
CA THR A 272 -2.40 -23.58 -1.68
C THR A 272 -3.24 -22.30 -1.81
N GLY A 273 -2.89 -21.25 -1.06
CA GLY A 273 -3.19 -19.86 -1.43
C GLY A 273 -1.90 -19.21 -1.95
N SER A 274 -1.76 -19.13 -3.28
CA SER A 274 -0.60 -18.56 -3.95
C SER A 274 -0.60 -17.04 -3.85
N SER A 275 0.38 -16.44 -3.18
CA SER A 275 0.80 -15.07 -3.51
C SER A 275 1.48 -15.12 -4.88
N GLN A 276 0.72 -14.88 -5.95
CA GLN A 276 1.30 -14.62 -7.26
C GLN A 276 1.88 -13.21 -7.25
N VAL A 277 3.20 -13.11 -7.36
CA VAL A 277 3.89 -11.86 -7.66
C VAL A 277 3.57 -11.53 -9.11
N HIS A 278 2.53 -10.74 -9.35
CA HIS A 278 2.18 -10.28 -10.70
C HIS A 278 3.30 -9.38 -11.22
N ARG A 279 3.75 -9.64 -12.45
CA ARG A 279 4.63 -8.73 -13.19
C ARG A 279 3.84 -7.45 -13.43
N LYS A 280 4.39 -6.29 -13.10
CA LYS A 280 3.74 -5.00 -13.42
C LYS A 280 3.58 -4.86 -14.94
N ILE A 281 2.34 -4.77 -15.41
CA ILE A 281 1.98 -4.57 -16.82
C ILE A 281 1.22 -3.24 -16.90
N SER A 282 1.68 -2.32 -17.75
CA SER A 282 0.97 -1.06 -17.96
C SER A 282 -0.31 -1.26 -18.80
N ALA A 283 -1.30 -0.38 -18.65
CA ALA A 283 -2.52 -0.43 -19.45
C ALA A 283 -2.25 -0.40 -20.97
N GLN A 284 -1.29 0.42 -21.41
CA GLN A 284 -0.89 0.48 -22.81
C GLN A 284 -0.25 -0.82 -23.32
N GLU A 285 0.52 -1.50 -22.48
CA GLU A 285 1.12 -2.79 -22.83
C GLU A 285 0.07 -3.89 -22.87
N TYR A 286 -0.84 -3.91 -21.89
CA TYR A 286 -1.90 -4.89 -21.78
C TYR A 286 -2.88 -4.83 -22.95
N LEU A 287 -3.35 -3.62 -23.29
CA LEU A 287 -4.43 -3.42 -24.26
C LEU A 287 -4.02 -3.57 -25.72
N LYS A 288 -2.72 -3.62 -26.03
CA LYS A 288 -2.22 -3.97 -27.38
C LYS A 288 -2.74 -5.33 -27.86
N GLY A 289 -3.03 -6.25 -26.94
CA GLY A 289 -3.61 -7.56 -27.27
C GLY A 289 -5.09 -7.54 -27.65
N PHE A 290 -5.76 -6.39 -27.50
CA PHE A 290 -7.21 -6.25 -27.61
C PHE A 290 -7.65 -5.13 -28.58
N GLU A 291 -6.76 -4.63 -29.45
CA GLU A 291 -7.02 -3.46 -30.31
C GLU A 291 -8.32 -3.57 -31.13
N ASP A 292 -8.66 -4.77 -31.63
CA ASP A 292 -9.85 -5.01 -32.46
C ASP A 292 -11.18 -5.05 -31.68
N ASP A 293 -11.14 -5.22 -30.35
CA ASP A 293 -12.31 -5.46 -29.48
C ASP A 293 -12.39 -4.44 -28.32
N LEU A 294 -11.49 -3.45 -28.30
CA LEU A 294 -11.35 -2.52 -27.19
C LEU A 294 -12.57 -1.61 -27.03
N PHE A 295 -13.19 -1.21 -28.14
CA PHE A 295 -14.39 -0.36 -28.14
C PHE A 295 -15.59 -1.08 -27.52
N ASP A 296 -15.84 -2.32 -27.95
CA ASP A 296 -16.97 -3.12 -27.47
C ASP A 296 -16.83 -3.40 -25.95
N ARG A 297 -15.62 -3.67 -25.47
CA ARG A 297 -15.33 -3.87 -24.04
C ARG A 297 -15.56 -2.62 -23.20
N ARG A 298 -15.13 -1.44 -23.68
CA ARG A 298 -15.39 -0.17 -22.98
C ARG A 298 -16.89 0.05 -22.83
N GLU A 299 -17.65 -0.15 -23.90
CA GLU A 299 -19.10 -0.01 -23.89
C GLU A 299 -19.78 -1.00 -22.94
N GLU A 300 -19.29 -2.25 -22.85
CA GLU A 300 -19.78 -3.25 -21.90
C GLU A 300 -19.55 -2.84 -20.44
N PHE A 301 -18.36 -2.35 -20.09
CA PHE A 301 -18.04 -1.91 -18.73
C PHE A 301 -18.79 -0.64 -18.33
N GLU A 302 -18.87 0.36 -19.22
CA GLU A 302 -19.64 1.57 -18.99
C GLU A 302 -21.13 1.26 -18.77
N LYS A 303 -21.71 0.35 -19.56
CA LYS A 303 -23.10 -0.12 -19.34
C LYS A 303 -23.27 -0.81 -18.00
N ALA A 304 -22.33 -1.64 -17.57
CA ALA A 304 -22.39 -2.30 -16.28
C ALA A 304 -22.32 -1.28 -15.13
N TYR A 305 -21.41 -0.31 -15.23
CA TYR A 305 -21.30 0.81 -14.30
C TYR A 305 -22.61 1.60 -14.20
N GLU A 306 -23.16 2.07 -15.33
CA GLU A 306 -24.41 2.85 -15.36
C GLU A 306 -25.60 2.09 -14.74
N LYS A 307 -25.69 0.77 -14.99
CA LYS A 307 -26.72 -0.08 -14.37
C LYS A 307 -26.55 -0.14 -12.86
N LEU A 308 -25.32 -0.35 -12.37
CA LEU A 308 -25.03 -0.44 -10.94
C LEU A 308 -25.26 0.90 -10.22
N ASP A 309 -24.76 1.99 -10.79
CA ASP A 309 -24.96 3.36 -10.28
C ASP A 309 -26.45 3.69 -10.18
N SER A 310 -27.23 3.42 -11.23
CA SER A 310 -28.68 3.62 -11.22
C SER A 310 -29.39 2.76 -10.16
N LEU A 311 -29.00 1.50 -9.98
CA LEU A 311 -29.57 0.64 -8.94
C LEU A 311 -29.24 1.16 -7.54
N ILE A 312 -27.98 1.49 -7.27
CA ILE A 312 -27.50 1.97 -5.97
C ILE A 312 -28.13 3.33 -5.63
N PHE A 313 -28.25 4.22 -6.61
CA PHE A 313 -28.99 5.48 -6.49
C PHE A 313 -30.46 5.25 -6.16
N ASN A 314 -31.13 4.30 -6.82
CA ASN A 314 -32.54 4.01 -6.55
C ASN A 314 -32.76 3.34 -5.19
N ILE A 315 -31.84 2.49 -4.73
CA ILE A 315 -31.89 1.90 -3.39
C ILE A 315 -31.76 2.99 -2.34
N SER A 316 -30.72 3.84 -2.45
CA SER A 316 -30.45 4.91 -1.47
C SER A 316 -31.54 5.98 -1.44
N LYS A 317 -32.08 6.38 -2.61
CA LYS A 317 -33.08 7.44 -2.71
C LYS A 317 -34.47 7.01 -2.28
N ASN A 318 -34.87 5.78 -2.61
CA ASN A 318 -36.24 5.29 -2.39
C ASN A 318 -36.35 4.29 -1.24
N ASN A 319 -35.25 4.00 -0.52
CA ASN A 319 -35.14 2.93 0.48
C ASN A 319 -35.64 1.57 -0.04
N ASN A 320 -35.48 1.33 -1.34
CA ASN A 320 -35.97 0.12 -1.99
C ASN A 320 -34.88 -0.96 -2.02
N TYR A 321 -34.68 -1.62 -0.89
CA TYR A 321 -33.66 -2.64 -0.72
C TYR A 321 -33.95 -3.96 -1.46
N GLU A 322 -35.17 -4.16 -2.00
CA GLU A 322 -35.46 -5.31 -2.88
C GLU A 322 -34.58 -5.29 -4.14
N LEU A 323 -34.12 -4.11 -4.56
CA LEU A 323 -33.19 -3.96 -5.67
C LEU A 323 -31.78 -4.50 -5.39
N LEU A 324 -31.43 -4.84 -4.14
CA LEU A 324 -30.15 -5.50 -3.83
C LEU A 324 -30.01 -6.84 -4.56
N HIS A 325 -31.11 -7.59 -4.74
CA HIS A 325 -31.09 -8.80 -5.57
C HIS A 325 -30.77 -8.50 -7.04
N SER A 326 -31.19 -7.34 -7.54
CA SER A 326 -30.91 -6.92 -8.92
C SER A 326 -29.43 -6.59 -9.12
N ILE A 327 -28.71 -6.18 -8.04
CA ILE A 327 -27.26 -6.01 -8.08
C ILE A 327 -26.57 -7.33 -8.41
N GLY A 328 -27.02 -8.43 -7.80
CA GLY A 328 -26.49 -9.78 -8.05
C GLY A 328 -26.41 -10.12 -9.54
N SER A 329 -27.49 -9.91 -10.29
CA SER A 329 -27.53 -10.15 -11.74
C SER A 329 -26.53 -9.27 -12.52
N VAL A 330 -26.38 -8.00 -12.15
CA VAL A 330 -25.45 -7.09 -12.84
C VAL A 330 -24.00 -7.43 -12.50
N THR A 331 -23.72 -7.81 -11.25
CA THR A 331 -22.39 -8.29 -10.85
C THR A 331 -22.02 -9.61 -11.52
N SER A 332 -22.99 -10.52 -11.74
CA SER A 332 -22.78 -11.75 -12.49
C SER A 332 -22.46 -11.48 -13.97
N GLU A 333 -23.14 -10.52 -14.61
CA GLU A 333 -22.78 -10.05 -15.96
C GLU A 333 -21.36 -9.46 -15.96
N LEU A 334 -21.03 -8.61 -14.99
CA LEU A 334 -19.73 -7.97 -14.87
C LEU A 334 -18.59 -9.00 -14.69
N ALA A 335 -18.81 -10.02 -13.85
CA ALA A 335 -17.84 -11.08 -13.62
C ALA A 335 -17.46 -11.83 -14.91
N GLN A 336 -18.45 -12.13 -15.77
CA GLN A 336 -18.20 -12.77 -17.06
C GLN A 336 -17.34 -11.90 -17.98
N GLN A 337 -17.48 -10.57 -17.90
CA GLN A 337 -16.66 -9.66 -18.70
C GLN A 337 -15.24 -9.56 -18.15
N ILE A 338 -15.08 -9.52 -16.82
CA ILE A 338 -13.75 -9.51 -16.19
C ILE A 338 -13.02 -10.84 -16.41
N GLU A 339 -13.71 -11.98 -16.41
CA GLU A 339 -13.10 -13.29 -16.68
C GLU A 339 -12.50 -13.40 -18.09
N ARG A 340 -13.05 -12.65 -19.06
CA ARG A 340 -12.47 -12.54 -20.42
C ARG A 340 -11.17 -11.73 -20.45
N LEU A 341 -10.77 -11.10 -19.35
CA LEU A 341 -9.52 -10.40 -19.18
C LEU A 341 -8.56 -11.29 -18.38
N PHE A 342 -7.61 -11.92 -19.09
CA PHE A 342 -6.78 -13.02 -18.56
C PHE A 342 -5.96 -12.70 -17.30
N GLU A 343 -5.73 -11.43 -16.97
CA GLU A 343 -4.96 -11.01 -15.79
C GLU A 343 -5.85 -10.83 -14.54
N PHE A 344 -7.17 -10.66 -14.69
CA PHE A 344 -8.07 -10.27 -13.60
C PHE A 344 -8.84 -11.46 -12.99
N HIS A 345 -8.22 -12.64 -12.93
CA HIS A 345 -8.91 -13.84 -12.47
C HIS A 345 -9.41 -13.74 -11.01
N LEU A 346 -8.59 -13.21 -10.11
CA LEU A 346 -8.96 -13.04 -8.70
C LEU A 346 -10.08 -12.01 -8.52
N LEU A 347 -10.03 -10.93 -9.29
CA LEU A 347 -11.08 -9.93 -9.33
C LEU A 347 -12.40 -10.53 -9.84
N ALA A 348 -12.35 -11.30 -10.93
CA ALA A 348 -13.53 -12.01 -11.45
C ALA A 348 -14.12 -12.96 -10.39
N GLN A 349 -13.30 -13.74 -9.69
CA GLN A 349 -13.76 -14.63 -8.61
C GLN A 349 -14.45 -13.86 -7.47
N ALA A 350 -13.88 -12.71 -7.07
CA ALA A 350 -14.45 -11.88 -6.02
C ALA A 350 -15.82 -11.31 -6.44
N VAL A 351 -15.97 -10.88 -7.69
CA VAL A 351 -17.24 -10.40 -8.24
C VAL A 351 -18.29 -11.52 -8.33
N VAL A 352 -17.90 -12.74 -8.73
CA VAL A 352 -18.80 -13.91 -8.72
C VAL A 352 -19.32 -14.18 -7.30
N SER A 353 -18.41 -14.22 -6.31
CA SER A 353 -18.79 -14.47 -4.91
C SER A 353 -19.74 -13.40 -4.35
N LEU A 354 -19.55 -12.14 -4.77
CA LEU A 354 -20.46 -11.06 -4.43
C LEU A 354 -21.85 -11.27 -5.05
N GLY A 355 -21.91 -11.63 -6.34
CA GLY A 355 -23.16 -11.89 -7.05
C GLY A 355 -23.97 -13.00 -6.39
N GLU A 356 -23.34 -14.12 -6.07
CA GLU A 356 -23.95 -15.24 -5.33
C GLU A 356 -24.47 -14.83 -3.95
N SER A 357 -23.75 -13.90 -3.29
CA SER A 357 -24.17 -13.38 -1.98
C SER A 357 -25.44 -12.54 -2.10
N PHE A 358 -25.54 -11.66 -3.10
CA PHE A 358 -26.77 -10.89 -3.34
C PHE A 358 -27.94 -11.73 -3.85
N GLU A 359 -27.69 -12.76 -4.66
CA GLU A 359 -28.73 -13.68 -5.12
C GLU A 359 -29.31 -14.50 -3.95
N SER A 360 -28.48 -14.90 -3.00
CA SER A 360 -28.87 -15.68 -1.83
C SER A 360 -29.14 -14.85 -0.55
N LEU A 361 -29.33 -13.53 -0.72
CA LEU A 361 -29.56 -12.58 0.37
C LEU A 361 -31.00 -12.70 0.92
N GLU A 362 -31.15 -12.81 2.24
CA GLU A 362 -32.48 -12.73 2.87
C GLU A 362 -32.64 -11.33 3.49
N LEU A 363 -33.45 -10.48 2.85
CA LEU A 363 -33.58 -9.06 3.25
C LEU A 363 -34.08 -8.86 4.68
N GLU A 364 -34.84 -9.81 5.21
CA GLU A 364 -35.36 -9.80 6.59
C GLU A 364 -34.23 -9.94 7.63
N SER A 365 -33.11 -10.55 7.24
CA SER A 365 -31.93 -10.76 8.09
C SER A 365 -31.00 -9.54 8.20
N LEU A 366 -31.22 -8.51 7.37
CA LEU A 366 -30.44 -7.27 7.37
C LEU A 366 -31.12 -6.19 8.20
N ASP A 367 -30.44 -5.73 9.26
CA ASP A 367 -30.81 -4.50 9.95
C ASP A 367 -30.48 -3.23 9.12
N GLU A 368 -31.05 -2.09 9.51
CA GLU A 368 -30.85 -0.81 8.81
C GLU A 368 -29.39 -0.33 8.81
N HIS A 369 -28.59 -0.74 9.80
CA HIS A 369 -27.18 -0.39 9.87
C HIS A 369 -26.37 -1.19 8.82
N LYS A 370 -26.56 -2.50 8.73
CA LYS A 370 -25.96 -3.37 7.71
C LYS A 370 -26.37 -2.93 6.31
N LYS A 371 -27.64 -2.56 6.10
CA LYS A 371 -28.11 -1.99 4.82
C LYS A 371 -27.36 -0.70 4.43
N THR A 372 -27.19 0.22 5.39
CA THR A 372 -26.45 1.46 5.16
C THR A 372 -24.97 1.18 4.85
N LEU A 373 -24.35 0.25 5.55
CA LEU A 373 -22.96 -0.18 5.30
C LEU A 373 -22.79 -0.81 3.92
N ILE A 374 -23.68 -1.74 3.53
CA ILE A 374 -23.66 -2.37 2.20
C ILE A 374 -23.72 -1.30 1.11
N ILE A 375 -24.61 -0.31 1.25
CA ILE A 375 -24.70 0.80 0.29
C ILE A 375 -23.45 1.68 0.30
N GLY A 376 -22.87 1.94 1.47
CA GLY A 376 -21.59 2.66 1.58
C GLY A 376 -20.47 1.94 0.83
N PHE A 377 -20.31 0.64 1.04
CA PHE A 377 -19.30 -0.17 0.35
C PHE A 377 -19.57 -0.29 -1.16
N LEU A 378 -20.84 -0.39 -1.57
CA LEU A 378 -21.21 -0.39 -2.98
C LEU A 378 -20.87 0.94 -3.68
N ASN A 379 -21.06 2.08 -3.02
CA ASN A 379 -20.65 3.38 -3.55
C ASN A 379 -19.11 3.52 -3.62
N GLY A 380 -18.39 3.01 -2.62
CA GLY A 380 -16.93 2.94 -2.65
C GLY A 380 -16.44 2.09 -3.82
N PHE A 381 -17.01 0.90 -3.98
CA PHE A 381 -16.76 0.04 -5.13
C PHE A 381 -17.05 0.74 -6.46
N LEU A 382 -18.19 1.42 -6.62
CA LEU A 382 -18.48 2.17 -7.86
C LEU A 382 -17.40 3.20 -8.18
N THR A 383 -16.94 3.93 -7.17
CA THR A 383 -15.89 4.94 -7.35
C THR A 383 -14.60 4.31 -7.84
N ASP A 384 -14.14 3.24 -7.17
CA ASP A 384 -12.94 2.51 -7.58
C ASP A 384 -13.11 1.86 -8.95
N PHE A 385 -14.31 1.35 -9.26
CA PHE A 385 -14.61 0.70 -10.53
C PHE A 385 -14.63 1.70 -11.70
N ASP A 386 -15.15 2.91 -11.50
CA ASP A 386 -15.07 3.99 -12.49
C ASP A 386 -13.61 4.37 -12.77
N CYS A 387 -12.79 4.55 -11.72
CA CYS A 387 -11.35 4.80 -11.84
C CYS A 387 -10.65 3.66 -12.60
N TRP A 388 -10.95 2.41 -12.25
CA TRP A 388 -10.41 1.22 -12.91
C TRP A 388 -10.75 1.19 -14.40
N ILE A 389 -12.01 1.45 -14.77
CA ILE A 389 -12.44 1.54 -16.18
C ILE A 389 -11.69 2.67 -16.90
N ARG A 390 -11.69 3.86 -16.31
CA ARG A 390 -11.12 5.07 -16.93
C ARG A 390 -9.62 4.92 -17.16
N GLU A 391 -8.85 4.59 -16.14
CA GLU A 391 -7.39 4.61 -16.24
C GLU A 391 -6.81 3.44 -17.04
N ILE A 392 -7.48 2.28 -17.02
CA ILE A 392 -7.02 1.11 -17.79
C ILE A 392 -7.55 1.22 -19.21
N PHE A 393 -8.87 1.28 -19.37
CA PHE A 393 -9.49 1.08 -20.68
C PHE A 393 -9.65 2.36 -21.47
N ILE A 394 -9.95 3.51 -20.86
CA ILE A 394 -10.28 4.76 -21.58
C ILE A 394 -9.03 5.61 -21.81
N ASP A 395 -8.42 6.08 -20.73
CA ASP A 395 -7.27 7.00 -20.71
C ASP A 395 -5.95 6.25 -20.92
N MET A 396 -5.91 4.93 -20.63
CA MET A 396 -4.73 4.06 -20.75
C MET A 396 -3.49 4.65 -20.05
N SER A 397 -3.72 5.23 -18.87
CA SER A 397 -2.73 5.93 -18.05
C SER A 397 -2.21 5.10 -16.88
N ALA A 398 -2.84 3.97 -16.56
CA ALA A 398 -2.39 3.11 -15.46
C ALA A 398 -1.02 2.46 -15.77
N ASP A 399 -0.05 2.72 -14.90
CA ASP A 399 1.30 2.13 -14.98
C ASP A 399 1.32 0.64 -14.57
N ASP A 400 0.30 0.20 -13.83
CA ASP A 400 0.06 -1.18 -13.41
C ASP A 400 -1.44 -1.47 -13.50
N ILE A 401 -1.85 -2.47 -14.30
CA ILE A 401 -3.26 -2.83 -14.47
C ILE A 401 -3.91 -3.38 -13.18
N HIS A 402 -3.11 -3.80 -12.19
CA HIS A 402 -3.61 -4.33 -10.92
C HIS A 402 -3.70 -3.30 -9.79
N TYR A 403 -3.48 -2.00 -10.08
CA TYR A 403 -3.35 -0.96 -9.06
C TYR A 403 -4.56 -0.78 -8.12
N LEU A 404 -5.75 -1.26 -8.52
CA LEU A 404 -6.98 -1.22 -7.71
C LEU A 404 -7.53 -2.62 -7.34
N ASP A 405 -6.88 -3.71 -7.74
CA ASP A 405 -7.41 -5.07 -7.53
C ASP A 405 -7.66 -5.34 -6.04
N ASP A 406 -6.71 -4.97 -5.17
CA ASP A 406 -6.84 -5.16 -3.72
C ASP A 406 -8.00 -4.32 -3.13
N SER A 407 -8.22 -3.09 -3.62
CA SER A 407 -9.31 -2.22 -3.14
C SER A 407 -10.68 -2.77 -3.55
N LEU A 408 -10.81 -3.17 -4.82
CA LEU A 408 -12.03 -3.76 -5.37
C LEU A 408 -12.36 -5.09 -4.67
N ILE A 409 -11.39 -5.99 -4.55
CA ILE A 409 -11.55 -7.29 -3.88
C ILE A 409 -11.90 -7.10 -2.40
N SER A 410 -11.28 -6.12 -1.72
CA SER A 410 -11.58 -5.82 -0.32
C SER A 410 -13.01 -5.32 -0.13
N SER A 411 -13.48 -4.42 -1.00
CA SER A 411 -14.86 -3.94 -0.99
C SER A 411 -15.86 -5.09 -1.16
N PHE A 412 -15.60 -6.01 -2.09
CA PHE A 412 -16.42 -7.20 -2.29
C PHE A 412 -16.40 -8.13 -1.08
N SER A 413 -15.23 -8.39 -0.52
CA SER A 413 -15.08 -9.26 0.66
C SER A 413 -15.84 -8.71 1.87
N GLN A 414 -15.85 -7.39 2.05
CA GLN A 414 -16.57 -6.74 3.14
C GLN A 414 -18.08 -6.82 2.95
N ILE A 415 -18.59 -6.57 1.75
CA ILE A 415 -20.02 -6.72 1.44
C ILE A 415 -20.46 -8.18 1.62
N THR A 416 -19.70 -9.13 1.09
CA THR A 416 -19.96 -10.56 1.23
C THR A 416 -19.98 -10.99 2.70
N ALA A 417 -19.04 -10.51 3.52
CA ALA A 417 -19.02 -10.81 4.95
C ALA A 417 -20.25 -10.25 5.69
N LEU A 418 -20.70 -9.05 5.34
CA LEU A 418 -21.93 -8.46 5.89
C LEU A 418 -23.18 -9.28 5.52
N ILE A 419 -23.22 -9.83 4.31
CA ILE A 419 -24.31 -10.69 3.83
C ILE A 419 -24.23 -12.10 4.44
N GLN A 420 -23.03 -12.63 4.75
CA GLN A 420 -22.87 -13.98 5.28
C GLN A 420 -23.00 -14.07 6.81
N THR A 421 -22.67 -13.01 7.55
CA THR A 421 -22.80 -12.96 9.01
C THR A 421 -24.25 -13.17 9.49
N THR A 422 -25.23 -12.77 8.67
CA THR A 422 -26.66 -13.00 8.96
C THR A 422 -27.04 -14.49 8.98
N LYS A 423 -26.46 -15.32 8.09
CA LYS A 423 -26.70 -16.78 8.06
C LYS A 423 -26.14 -17.53 9.28
N LYS A 424 -25.19 -16.92 10.01
CA LYS A 424 -24.53 -17.52 11.18
C LYS A 424 -25.24 -17.14 12.48
N GLU A 425 -25.71 -15.90 12.59
CA GLU A 425 -26.52 -15.41 13.71
C GLU A 425 -27.87 -16.17 13.80
N GLU A 426 -28.53 -16.46 12.67
CA GLU A 426 -29.78 -17.23 12.66
C GLU A 426 -29.61 -18.72 13.01
N ASN A 427 -28.47 -19.33 12.62
CA ASN A 427 -28.16 -20.72 12.97
C ASN A 427 -27.79 -20.87 14.46
N GLU A 428 -27.08 -19.90 15.04
CA GLU A 428 -26.73 -19.91 16.47
C GLU A 428 -27.96 -19.59 17.35
N GLU A 429 -28.87 -18.71 16.91
CA GLU A 429 -30.16 -18.48 17.60
C GLU A 429 -31.11 -19.68 17.49
N MET A 430 -31.16 -20.37 16.35
CA MET A 430 -31.91 -21.63 16.24
C MET A 430 -31.31 -22.73 17.12
N GLU A 431 -29.98 -22.89 17.17
CA GLU A 431 -29.36 -23.87 18.06
C GLU A 431 -29.61 -23.56 19.54
N MET A 432 -29.62 -22.29 19.96
CA MET A 432 -29.96 -21.91 21.34
C MET A 432 -31.45 -22.06 21.70
N LEU A 433 -32.36 -22.13 20.72
CA LEU A 433 -33.78 -22.41 20.94
C LEU A 433 -34.07 -23.93 21.06
N PHE A 434 -33.13 -24.79 20.68
CA PHE A 434 -33.23 -26.26 20.76
C PHE A 434 -32.47 -26.88 21.95
N PHE A 435 -31.81 -26.09 22.80
CA PHE A 435 -31.22 -26.48 24.09
C PHE A 435 -31.97 -25.81 25.25
#